data_AF-A0AAN4ZF18-F1
#
_entry.id   AF-A0AAN4ZF18-F1
#
_cell.length_a   1.000
_cell.length_b   1.000
_cell.length_c   1.000
_cell.angle_alpha   90.00
_cell.angle_beta   90.00
_cell.angle_gamma   90.00
#
_symmetry.space_group_name_H-M   'P 1'
#
loop_
_entity.id
_entity.type
_entity.pdbx_description
1 polymer ?
#
loop_
_entity_poly.entity_id
_entity_poly.type
_entity_poly.pdbx_seq_one_letter_code
_entity_poly.pdbx_strand_id
1 'polypeptide(L)'
;RNMTFSVVDVGGQRSQRKKWIHAFEDVNAIIFLVALSEYDQVLIEDGTTNRIKESLMLFSFICKCGWFEETSIILFLNKKDLFEEKIKRVALGKCFPKFNGKQTYTGKAD
;
A
#
# COMPACT_ATOMS: atom_id res chain seq x y z
N ARG A 1 -11.88 18.11 24.18
CA ARG A 1 -11.96 16.67 24.50
C ARG A 1 -10.57 16.10 24.33
N ASN A 2 -10.00 15.45 25.34
CA ASN A 2 -8.73 14.72 25.19
C ASN A 2 -9.05 13.30 24.69
N MET A 3 -8.45 12.91 23.57
CA MET A 3 -8.49 11.53 23.07
C MET A 3 -7.08 10.95 23.16
N THR A 4 -6.97 9.76 23.70
CA THR A 4 -5.73 8.98 23.73
C THR A 4 -5.74 8.00 22.57
N PHE A 5 -4.67 7.98 21.78
CA PHE A 5 -4.48 7.04 20.70
C PHE A 5 -3.36 6.07 21.05
N SER A 6 -3.54 4.79 20.71
CA SER A 6 -2.49 3.76 20.73
C SER A 6 -2.22 3.33 19.31
N VAL A 7 -0.95 3.28 18.91
CA VAL A 7 -0.52 2.91 17.56
C VAL A 7 0.46 1.76 17.66
N VAL A 8 0.20 0.70 16.91
CA VAL A 8 1.07 -0.48 16.81
C VAL A 8 1.58 -0.58 15.38
N ASP A 9 2.90 -0.65 15.22
CA ASP A 9 3.56 -0.89 13.93
C ASP A 9 3.92 -2.37 13.78
N VAL A 10 3.64 -2.92 12.60
CA VAL A 10 3.90 -4.32 12.26
C VAL A 10 4.75 -4.41 11.00
N GLY A 11 5.71 -5.32 10.99
CA GLY A 11 6.56 -5.52 9.82
C GLY A 11 5.75 -5.96 8.59
N GLY A 12 5.91 -5.26 7.46
CA GLY A 12 5.20 -5.54 6.20
C GLY A 12 5.78 -6.69 5.34
N GLN A 13 7.02 -7.10 5.64
CA GLN A 13 7.70 -8.19 4.93
C GLN A 13 6.95 -9.51 5.10
N ARG A 14 6.96 -10.37 4.07
CA ARG A 14 6.22 -11.65 4.07
C ARG A 14 6.53 -12.52 5.29
N SER A 15 7.79 -12.54 5.74
CA SER A 15 8.25 -13.30 6.92
C SER A 15 7.63 -12.82 8.24
N GLN A 16 7.24 -11.54 8.34
CA GLN A 16 6.68 -10.96 9.55
C GLN A 16 5.15 -11.08 9.64
N ARG A 17 4.47 -11.35 8.51
CA ARG A 17 2.99 -11.35 8.45
C ARG A 17 2.33 -12.41 9.34
N LYS A 18 3.02 -13.50 9.67
CA LYS A 18 2.52 -14.50 10.64
C LYS A 18 2.30 -13.92 12.03
N LYS A 19 3.01 -12.84 12.39
CA LYS A 19 2.91 -12.18 13.70
C LYS A 19 1.79 -11.14 13.78
N TRP A 20 1.19 -10.81 12.65
CA TRP A 20 0.15 -9.79 12.57
C TRP A 20 -1.06 -10.10 13.44
N ILE A 21 -1.36 -11.39 13.64
CA ILE A 21 -2.43 -11.84 14.53
C ILE A 21 -2.32 -11.26 15.95
N HIS A 22 -1.12 -10.96 16.44
CA HIS A 22 -0.90 -10.41 17.78
C HIS A 22 -1.17 -8.91 17.87
N ALA A 23 -1.31 -8.23 16.73
CA ALA A 23 -1.53 -6.79 16.64
C ALA A 23 -2.95 -6.43 16.19
N PHE A 24 -3.79 -7.42 15.88
CA PHE A 24 -5.07 -7.26 15.19
C PHE A 24 -6.29 -7.58 16.05
N GLU A 25 -6.10 -7.78 17.35
CA GLU A 25 -7.21 -7.91 18.30
C GLU A 25 -7.71 -6.51 18.70
N ASP A 26 -9.01 -6.27 18.55
CA ASP A 26 -9.75 -5.06 18.97
C ASP A 26 -9.19 -3.72 18.46
N VAL A 27 -8.68 -3.68 17.22
CA VAL A 27 -8.25 -2.42 16.60
C VAL A 27 -9.44 -1.60 16.08
N ASN A 28 -9.45 -0.30 16.33
CA ASN A 28 -10.48 0.59 15.80
C ASN A 28 -10.26 0.94 14.31
N ALA A 29 -8.99 0.97 13.88
CA ALA A 29 -8.64 1.30 12.51
C ALA A 29 -7.31 0.64 12.09
N ILE A 30 -7.20 0.36 10.79
CA ILE A 30 -5.97 -0.06 10.12
C ILE A 30 -5.48 1.07 9.24
N ILE A 31 -4.22 1.48 9.42
CA ILE A 31 -3.54 2.38 8.49
C ILE A 31 -2.69 1.52 7.55
N PHE A 32 -3.10 1.41 6.29
CA PHE A 32 -2.39 0.65 5.28
C PHE A 32 -1.54 1.58 4.41
N LEU A 33 -0.22 1.37 4.39
CA LEU A 33 0.71 2.20 3.63
C LEU A 33 1.11 1.53 2.30
N VAL A 34 0.99 2.28 1.21
CA VAL A 34 1.46 1.88 -0.12
C VAL A 34 2.45 2.91 -0.64
N ALA A 35 3.63 2.47 -1.05
CA ALA A 35 4.61 3.33 -1.70
C ALA A 35 4.29 3.46 -3.20
N LEU A 36 3.75 4.61 -3.62
CA LEU A 36 3.36 4.88 -5.01
C LEU A 36 4.52 4.70 -5.98
N SER A 37 5.72 5.08 -5.57
CA SER A 37 6.90 5.05 -6.42
C SER A 37 7.39 3.64 -6.77
N GLU A 38 6.84 2.58 -6.20
CA GLU A 38 7.37 1.20 -6.34
C GLU A 38 6.72 0.40 -7.48
N TYR A 39 5.96 1.07 -8.36
CA TYR A 39 5.28 0.41 -9.48
C TYR A 39 6.22 -0.27 -10.48
N ASP A 40 7.49 0.12 -10.56
CA ASP A 40 8.50 -0.48 -11.44
C ASP A 40 9.50 -1.37 -10.68
N GLN A 41 9.26 -1.67 -9.41
CA GLN A 41 10.17 -2.42 -8.55
C GLN A 41 9.63 -3.82 -8.23
N VAL A 42 10.56 -4.73 -7.93
CA VAL A 42 10.26 -6.08 -7.45
C VAL A 42 10.59 -6.21 -5.95
N LEU A 43 9.94 -7.16 -5.28
CA LEU A 43 10.25 -7.51 -3.89
C LEU A 43 11.71 -7.98 -3.77
N ILE A 44 12.35 -7.66 -2.65
CA ILE A 44 13.71 -8.15 -2.38
C ILE A 44 13.67 -9.64 -2.07
N GLU A 45 12.59 -10.11 -1.43
CA GLU A 45 12.46 -11.48 -0.97
C GLU A 45 12.44 -12.53 -2.09
N ASP A 46 11.93 -12.20 -3.28
CA ASP A 46 11.82 -13.14 -4.40
C ASP A 46 12.36 -12.61 -5.74
N GLY A 47 12.76 -11.34 -5.82
CA GLY A 47 13.33 -10.72 -7.02
C GLY A 47 12.42 -10.69 -8.25
N THR A 48 11.14 -11.05 -8.10
CA THR A 48 10.24 -11.32 -9.24
C THR A 48 8.86 -10.71 -9.07
N THR A 49 8.30 -10.70 -7.86
CA THR A 49 6.98 -10.13 -7.61
C THR A 49 7.06 -8.61 -7.62
N ASN A 50 6.24 -7.96 -8.45
CA ASN A 50 6.15 -6.50 -8.46
C ASN A 50 5.54 -5.96 -7.14
N ARG A 51 6.17 -4.92 -6.57
CA ARG A 51 5.84 -4.42 -5.23
C ARG A 51 4.45 -3.80 -5.10
N ILE A 52 4.01 -3.01 -6.09
CA ILE A 52 2.68 -2.41 -6.02
C ILE A 52 1.58 -3.46 -6.23
N LYS A 53 1.84 -4.50 -7.04
CA LYS A 53 0.93 -5.64 -7.18
C LYS A 53 0.81 -6.46 -5.89
N GLU A 54 1.93 -6.71 -5.20
CA GLU A 54 1.91 -7.32 -3.87
C GLU A 54 1.08 -6.48 -2.88
N SER A 55 1.27 -5.16 -2.89
CA SER A 55 0.52 -4.24 -2.02
C SER A 55 -0.98 -4.29 -2.31
N LEU A 56 -1.38 -4.32 -3.58
CA LEU A 56 -2.78 -4.46 -4.00
C LEU A 56 -3.39 -5.79 -3.57
N MET A 57 -2.66 -6.89 -3.75
CA MET A 57 -3.10 -8.22 -3.29
C MET A 57 -3.31 -8.24 -1.78
N LEU A 58 -2.35 -7.71 -1.02
CA LEU A 58 -2.40 -7.67 0.44
C LEU A 58 -3.53 -6.77 0.94
N PHE A 59 -3.71 -5.59 0.34
CA PHE A 59 -4.83 -4.71 0.65
C PHE A 59 -6.17 -5.39 0.40
N SER A 60 -6.33 -6.06 -0.75
CA SER A 60 -7.56 -6.80 -1.05
C SER A 60 -7.83 -7.93 -0.06
N PHE A 61 -6.78 -8.61 0.41
CA PHE A 61 -6.90 -9.64 1.44
C PHE A 61 -7.38 -9.04 2.78
N ILE A 62 -6.81 -7.92 3.22
CA ILE A 62 -7.22 -7.24 4.46
C ILE A 62 -8.69 -6.80 4.36
N CYS A 63 -9.08 -6.14 3.27
CA CYS A 63 -10.46 -5.69 3.06
C CYS A 63 -11.50 -6.83 3.05
N LYS A 64 -11.08 -8.07 2.78
CA LYS A 64 -11.96 -9.25 2.72
C LYS A 64 -11.85 -10.13 3.96
N CYS A 65 -11.01 -9.77 4.92
CA CYS A 65 -10.82 -10.56 6.13
C CYS A 65 -11.97 -10.29 7.10
N GLY A 66 -12.71 -11.34 7.49
CA GLY A 66 -13.86 -11.22 8.39
C GLY A 66 -13.53 -10.60 9.76
N TRP A 67 -12.26 -10.65 10.18
CA TRP A 67 -11.80 -10.00 11.41
C TRP A 67 -11.85 -8.47 11.35
N PHE A 68 -11.92 -7.88 10.15
CA PHE A 68 -11.89 -6.43 9.94
C PHE A 68 -13.19 -5.86 9.40
N GLU A 69 -14.31 -6.60 9.47
CA GLU A 69 -15.61 -6.15 8.95
C GLU A 69 -16.05 -4.81 9.54
N GLU A 70 -15.85 -4.61 10.84
CA GLU A 70 -16.19 -3.37 11.56
C GLU A 70 -14.99 -2.41 11.72
N THR A 71 -13.82 -2.78 11.21
CA THR A 71 -12.59 -1.98 11.35
C THR A 71 -12.48 -0.94 10.25
N SER A 72 -12.25 0.33 10.61
CA SER A 72 -12.02 1.38 9.62
C SER A 72 -10.66 1.21 8.92
N ILE A 73 -10.62 1.23 7.59
CA ILE A 73 -9.36 1.13 6.83
C ILE A 73 -9.00 2.50 6.25
N ILE A 74 -7.82 3.00 6.60
CA ILE A 74 -7.24 4.25 6.11
C ILE A 74 -6.08 3.91 5.18
N LEU A 75 -6.19 4.26 3.90
CA LEU A 75 -5.16 4.00 2.89
C LEU A 75 -4.25 5.23 2.71
N PHE A 76 -2.96 5.06 2.97
CA PHE A 76 -1.93 6.07 2.72
C PHE A 76 -1.13 5.73 1.47
N LEU A 77 -1.25 6.57 0.45
CA LEU A 77 -0.44 6.52 -0.77
C LEU A 77 0.81 7.39 -0.57
N ASN A 78 1.88 6.76 -0.07
CA ASN A 78 3.13 7.40 0.33
C ASN A 78 4.15 7.48 -0.83
N LYS A 79 5.26 8.21 -0.62
CA LYS A 79 6.33 8.45 -1.60
C LYS A 79 5.82 9.11 -2.88
N LYS A 80 4.86 10.02 -2.73
CA LYS A 80 4.26 10.80 -3.82
C LYS A 80 5.33 11.57 -4.56
N ASP A 81 6.19 12.28 -3.85
CA ASP A 81 7.38 12.99 -4.35
C ASP A 81 8.23 12.14 -5.31
N LEU A 82 8.56 10.90 -4.92
CA LEU A 82 9.34 9.99 -5.77
C LEU A 82 8.53 9.51 -6.97
N PHE A 83 7.23 9.31 -6.81
CA PHE A 83 6.33 8.95 -7.91
C PHE A 83 6.23 10.08 -8.96
N GLU A 84 6.10 11.34 -8.54
CA GLU A 84 6.03 12.51 -9.43
C GLU A 84 7.23 12.62 -10.37
N GLU A 85 8.43 12.34 -9.85
CA GLU A 85 9.65 12.35 -10.64
C GLU A 85 9.78 11.11 -11.52
N LYS A 86 9.37 9.95 -11.02
CA LYS A 86 9.53 8.67 -11.72
C LYS A 86 8.55 8.52 -12.89
N ILE A 87 7.30 8.97 -12.75
CA ILE A 87 6.27 8.81 -13.79
C ILE A 87 6.62 9.54 -15.09
N LYS A 88 7.41 10.61 -15.01
CA LYS A 88 7.97 11.34 -16.16
C LYS A 88 8.95 10.49 -16.98
N ARG A 89 9.54 9.44 -16.38
CA ARG A 89 10.62 8.63 -16.98
C ARG A 89 10.19 7.18 -17.25
N VAL A 90 9.38 6.60 -16.37
CA VAL A 90 8.94 5.20 -16.45
C VAL A 90 7.42 5.16 -16.53
N ALA A 91 6.89 4.68 -17.66
CA ALA A 91 5.46 4.58 -17.88
C ALA A 91 4.78 3.62 -16.88
N LEU A 92 3.64 4.03 -16.33
CA LEU A 92 2.82 3.19 -15.44
C LEU A 92 2.34 1.91 -16.13
N GLY A 93 2.17 1.98 -17.46
CA GLY A 93 1.80 0.84 -18.32
C GLY A 93 2.72 -0.38 -18.20
N LYS A 94 3.99 -0.21 -17.79
CA LYS A 94 4.90 -1.34 -17.53
C LYS A 94 4.38 -2.25 -16.42
N CYS A 95 3.75 -1.68 -15.40
CA CYS A 95 3.14 -2.43 -14.31
C CYS A 95 1.67 -2.77 -14.59
N PHE A 96 0.95 -1.81 -15.18
CA PHE A 96 -0.48 -1.89 -15.43
C PHE A 96 -0.75 -1.75 -16.94
N PRO A 97 -0.64 -2.82 -17.75
CA PRO A 97 -0.78 -2.74 -19.20
C PRO A 97 -2.15 -2.24 -19.69
N LYS A 98 -3.18 -2.34 -18.85
CA LYS A 98 -4.53 -1.84 -19.12
C LYS A 98 -4.69 -0.33 -18.85
N PHE A 99 -3.68 0.33 -18.28
CA PHE A 99 -3.70 1.76 -18.03
C PHE A 99 -3.42 2.52 -19.32
N ASN A 100 -4.45 3.16 -19.85
CA ASN A 100 -4.38 3.94 -21.10
C ASN A 100 -4.24 5.45 -20.86
N GLY A 101 -3.91 5.85 -19.63
CA GLY A 101 -3.71 7.25 -19.29
C GLY A 101 -2.41 7.80 -19.89
N LYS A 102 -2.37 9.13 -20.09
CA LYS A 102 -1.18 9.82 -20.56
C LYS A 102 -0.05 9.68 -19.53
N GLN A 103 1.19 9.57 -20.01
CA GLN A 103 2.38 9.59 -19.16
C GLN A 103 2.71 11.03 -18.76
N THR A 104 1.84 11.62 -17.95
CA THR A 104 1.93 13.01 -17.51
C THR A 104 1.52 13.09 -16.04
N TYR A 105 2.14 14.01 -15.31
CA TYR A 105 1.75 14.33 -13.93
C TYR A 105 1.43 15.82 -13.85
N THR A 106 0.18 16.15 -13.55
CA THR A 106 -0.32 17.54 -13.53
C THR A 106 -0.38 18.13 -12.13
N GLY A 107 -0.18 17.33 -11.07
CA GLY A 107 -0.13 17.77 -9.67
C GLY A 107 -1.45 18.32 -9.10
N LYS A 108 -2.47 18.52 -9.95
CA LYS A 108 -3.80 18.95 -9.52
C LYS A 108 -4.56 17.73 -8.99
N ALA A 109 -4.89 17.79 -7.70
CA ALA A 109 -6.04 17.06 -7.21
C ALA A 109 -7.27 17.78 -7.78
N ASP A 110 -8.04 17.07 -8.60
CA ASP A 110 -9.39 17.49 -8.94
C ASP A 110 -10.27 17.44 -7.67
#